data_AF-A0A842LKH6-F1
#
_entry.id   AF-A0A842LKH6-F1
#
_cell.length_a   1.000
_cell.length_b   1.000
_cell.length_c   1.000
_cell.angle_alpha   90.00
_cell.angle_beta   90.00
_cell.angle_gamma   90.00
#
_symmetry.space_group_name_H-M   'P 1'
#
loop_
_entity.id
_entity.type
_entity.pdbx_description
1 polymer ?
#
loop_
_entity_poly.entity_id
_entity_poly.type
_entity_poly.pdbx_seq_one_letter_code
_entity_poly.pdbx_strand_id
1 'polypeptide(L)'
;MERRLIEEAFPIAEVSKESRREKNIRQGHISTLHIWWARRPLAASRTTAFAALVPAPKDQKEREKLLERVKNIAPWEFVSQNNEANRKVLEELRELIRNAHGGRPPKVLDPFAGGGAIPLEALRLGCETYALDYSPVAVLILKCVLEYPQRYGKELLEAVRKWGQWVLEEARKELAQFYPPDKDGAIPVGYIWARTIPCQNPACGAEIPLMRQTWLAKKANRRIALRMIPRKPSFPSPSVPSPLWGEGQAEGSPFLLPRGEGQVEGPPFPVPRGEGQGESPFPSPHWGEVKGEGPSDFPSPHRGEGLGEGAKPWVDFEIVEGKAIDFDPEEGTVSRARVRCPVCGATIDDDTTRKLFQEGKAGQRMVAVVLHYPSRAGKFYRLATAQDMEVFRAAERALEEKRQKL
;
A
#
# COMPACT_ATOMS: atom_id res chain seq x y z
N MET A 1 -16.81 26.99 -38.75
CA MET A 1 -15.94 27.19 -37.57
C MET A 1 -14.53 26.77 -37.98
N GLU A 2 -13.51 27.53 -37.63
CA GLU A 2 -12.12 27.07 -37.83
C GLU A 2 -11.86 25.86 -36.92
N ARG A 3 -11.30 24.78 -37.47
CA ARG A 3 -11.01 23.56 -36.70
C ARG A 3 -9.87 23.82 -35.72
N ARG A 4 -9.89 23.13 -34.59
CA ARG A 4 -8.83 23.17 -33.57
C ARG A 4 -7.81 22.07 -33.82
N LEU A 5 -6.57 22.27 -33.37
CA LEU A 5 -5.49 21.31 -33.57
C LEU A 5 -5.90 19.90 -33.11
N ILE A 6 -6.54 19.80 -31.94
CA ILE A 6 -7.00 18.52 -31.37
C ILE A 6 -7.99 17.75 -32.25
N GLU A 7 -8.73 18.43 -33.14
CA GLU A 7 -9.68 17.80 -34.06
C GLU A 7 -9.00 17.18 -35.29
N GLU A 8 -7.75 17.56 -35.57
CA GLU A 8 -7.02 17.12 -36.76
C GLU A 8 -5.80 16.25 -36.45
N ALA A 9 -5.07 16.56 -35.37
CA ALA A 9 -3.90 15.79 -34.97
C ALA A 9 -3.57 15.98 -33.48
N PHE A 10 -3.12 14.90 -32.83
CA PHE A 10 -2.66 14.94 -31.45
C PHE A 10 -1.62 13.85 -31.18
N PRO A 11 -0.46 14.15 -30.54
CA PRO A 11 0.59 13.16 -30.29
C PRO A 11 0.24 12.30 -29.06
N ILE A 12 -0.78 11.44 -29.21
CA ILE A 12 -1.36 10.67 -28.11
C ILE A 12 -0.35 9.74 -27.44
N ALA A 13 0.58 9.14 -28.19
CA ALA A 13 1.54 8.17 -27.66
C ALA A 13 2.54 8.83 -26.70
N GLU A 14 3.09 9.98 -27.10
CA GLU A 14 4.06 10.75 -26.33
C GLU A 14 3.41 11.37 -25.08
N VAL A 15 2.22 11.97 -25.23
CA VAL A 15 1.47 12.53 -24.09
C VAL A 15 1.10 11.43 -23.09
N SER A 16 0.70 10.25 -23.58
CA SER A 16 0.38 9.10 -22.72
C SER A 16 1.59 8.55 -21.98
N LYS A 17 2.79 8.60 -22.58
CA LYS A 17 4.04 8.21 -21.93
C LYS A 17 4.32 9.10 -20.73
N GLU A 18 4.24 10.42 -20.89
CA GLU A 18 4.43 11.37 -19.78
C GLU A 18 3.32 11.26 -18.73
N SER A 19 2.07 11.05 -19.14
CA SER A 19 0.93 10.82 -18.24
C SER A 19 1.09 9.57 -17.36
N ARG A 20 1.78 8.53 -17.85
CA ARG A 20 2.13 7.35 -17.03
C ARG A 20 3.31 7.65 -16.11
N ARG A 21 4.31 8.37 -16.61
CA ARG A 21 5.52 8.75 -15.86
C ARG A 21 5.17 9.61 -14.64
N GLU A 22 4.26 10.58 -14.79
CA GLU A 22 3.92 11.51 -13.72
C GLU A 22 3.24 10.87 -12.50
N LYS A 23 2.59 9.70 -12.66
CA LYS A 23 1.97 8.96 -11.55
C LYS A 23 2.97 8.56 -10.46
N ASN A 24 4.25 8.50 -10.80
CA ASN A 24 5.33 8.13 -9.88
C ASN A 24 6.03 9.33 -9.25
N ILE A 25 5.60 10.57 -9.54
CA ILE A 25 6.18 11.77 -8.96
C ILE A 25 5.68 11.95 -7.53
N ARG A 26 6.61 12.11 -6.59
CA ARG A 26 6.33 12.15 -5.14
C ARG A 26 6.66 13.48 -4.48
N GLN A 27 7.11 14.47 -5.24
CA GLN A 27 7.46 15.80 -4.73
C GLN A 27 6.96 16.89 -5.67
N GLY A 28 6.38 17.96 -5.09
CA GLY A 28 5.95 19.16 -5.79
C GLY A 28 4.71 19.01 -6.70
N HIS A 29 4.24 17.78 -6.95
CA HIS A 29 3.06 17.51 -7.77
C HIS A 29 1.78 17.69 -6.95
N ILE A 30 0.70 18.23 -7.55
CA ILE A 30 -0.54 18.52 -6.82
C ILE A 30 -1.20 17.28 -6.19
N SER A 31 -0.88 16.08 -6.68
CA SER A 31 -1.34 14.83 -6.07
C SER A 31 -0.79 14.57 -4.67
N THR A 32 0.30 15.24 -4.29
CA THR A 32 0.87 15.12 -2.95
C THR A 32 0.21 16.05 -1.94
N LEU A 33 -0.62 17.02 -2.38
CA LEU A 33 -1.45 17.83 -1.49
C LEU A 33 -2.64 17.03 -0.98
N HIS A 34 -3.34 16.33 -1.88
CA HIS A 34 -4.45 15.46 -1.53
C HIS A 34 -4.65 14.38 -2.59
N ILE A 35 -4.90 13.15 -2.16
CA ILE A 35 -5.19 12.03 -3.08
C ILE A 35 -6.63 12.17 -3.56
N TRP A 36 -6.82 12.38 -4.87
CA TRP A 36 -8.14 12.44 -5.50
C TRP A 36 -8.28 11.27 -6.48
N TRP A 37 -9.32 10.45 -6.30
CA TRP A 37 -9.48 9.16 -6.97
C TRP A 37 -9.57 9.25 -8.50
N ALA A 38 -10.10 10.35 -9.03
CA ALA A 38 -10.30 10.57 -10.47
C ALA A 38 -9.39 11.66 -11.06
N ARG A 39 -8.25 11.97 -10.43
CA ARG A 39 -7.39 13.07 -10.91
C ARG A 39 -6.82 12.75 -12.30
N ARG A 40 -7.03 13.66 -13.25
CA ARG A 40 -6.44 13.58 -14.58
C ARG A 40 -4.94 13.90 -14.53
N PRO A 41 -4.11 13.23 -15.35
CA PRO A 41 -2.69 13.56 -15.48
C PRO A 41 -2.52 15.02 -15.94
N LEU A 42 -1.58 15.77 -15.36
CA LEU A 42 -1.31 17.16 -15.74
C LEU A 42 -0.74 17.25 -17.15
N ALA A 43 0.06 16.26 -17.58
CA ALA A 43 0.59 16.19 -18.93
C ALA A 43 -0.55 16.18 -19.96
N ALA A 44 -1.54 15.28 -19.77
CA ALA A 44 -2.72 15.21 -20.61
C ALA A 44 -3.56 16.50 -20.52
N SER A 45 -3.79 17.02 -19.32
CA SER A 45 -4.62 18.20 -19.09
C SER A 45 -4.07 19.44 -19.82
N ARG A 46 -2.76 19.70 -19.73
CA ARG A 46 -2.08 20.82 -20.38
C ARG A 46 -2.10 20.73 -21.89
N THR A 47 -1.73 19.56 -22.41
CA THR A 47 -1.55 19.35 -23.85
C THR A 47 -2.88 19.36 -24.58
N THR A 48 -3.92 18.74 -23.99
CA THR A 48 -5.27 18.77 -24.55
C THR A 48 -5.89 20.16 -24.47
N ALA A 49 -5.73 20.89 -23.35
CA ALA A 49 -6.18 22.27 -23.24
C ALA A 49 -5.51 23.17 -24.30
N PHE A 50 -4.18 23.08 -24.45
CA PHE A 50 -3.48 23.85 -25.49
C PHE A 50 -3.98 23.49 -26.91
N ALA A 51 -4.04 22.20 -27.25
CA ALA A 51 -4.47 21.76 -28.58
C ALA A 51 -5.95 22.08 -28.90
N ALA A 52 -6.80 22.19 -27.88
CA ALA A 52 -8.19 22.62 -28.03
C ALA A 52 -8.33 24.14 -28.23
N LEU A 53 -7.38 24.93 -27.74
CA LEU A 53 -7.44 26.39 -27.76
C LEU A 53 -6.76 27.02 -28.98
N VAL A 54 -5.89 26.29 -29.69
CA VAL A 54 -5.21 26.78 -30.90
C VAL A 54 -5.87 26.25 -32.19
N PRO A 55 -5.93 27.06 -33.27
CA PRO A 55 -6.46 26.62 -34.55
C PRO A 55 -5.58 25.53 -35.18
N ALA A 56 -6.17 24.67 -35.99
CA ALA A 56 -5.45 23.70 -36.81
C ALA A 56 -4.81 24.41 -38.02
N PRO A 57 -3.48 24.39 -38.17
CA PRO A 57 -2.83 24.98 -39.35
C PRO A 57 -3.22 24.22 -40.61
N LYS A 58 -3.46 24.96 -41.70
CA LYS A 58 -3.70 24.36 -43.03
C LYS A 58 -2.41 23.77 -43.61
N ASP A 59 -1.27 24.39 -43.32
CA ASP A 59 0.04 23.90 -43.74
C ASP A 59 0.51 22.74 -42.86
N GLN A 60 0.99 21.68 -43.50
CA GLN A 60 1.43 20.46 -42.83
C GLN A 60 2.67 20.70 -41.95
N LYS A 61 3.61 21.55 -42.39
CA LYS A 61 4.85 21.84 -41.65
C LYS A 61 4.56 22.67 -40.41
N GLU A 62 3.63 23.62 -40.49
CA GLU A 62 3.16 24.38 -39.33
C GLU A 62 2.44 23.48 -38.32
N ARG A 63 1.62 22.54 -38.80
CA ARG A 63 0.96 21.54 -37.96
C ARG A 63 1.97 20.67 -37.22
N GLU A 64 2.97 20.14 -37.92
CA GLU A 64 4.05 19.36 -37.31
C GLU A 64 4.80 20.14 -36.23
N LYS A 65 5.06 21.43 -36.48
CA LYS A 65 5.67 22.33 -35.49
C LYS A 65 4.80 22.49 -34.24
N LEU A 66 3.48 22.61 -34.39
CA LEU A 66 2.57 22.65 -33.23
C LEU A 66 2.54 21.31 -32.49
N LEU A 67 2.50 20.18 -33.20
CA LEU A 67 2.55 18.85 -32.56
C LEU A 67 3.84 18.67 -31.76
N GLU A 68 4.97 19.14 -32.28
CA GLU A 68 6.24 19.11 -31.56
C GLU A 68 6.20 20.00 -30.30
N ARG A 69 5.56 21.18 -30.37
CA ARG A 69 5.28 21.99 -29.17
C ARG A 69 4.43 21.21 -28.16
N VAL A 70 3.38 20.49 -28.59
CA VAL A 70 2.55 19.66 -27.69
C VAL A 70 3.41 18.61 -26.98
N LYS A 71 4.32 17.93 -27.70
CA LYS A 71 5.24 16.94 -27.10
C LYS A 71 6.17 17.59 -26.07
N ASN A 72 6.74 18.75 -26.40
CA ASN A 72 7.69 19.46 -25.54
C ASN A 72 7.06 20.00 -24.25
N ILE A 73 5.77 20.32 -24.27
CA ILE A 73 5.06 20.80 -23.09
C ILE A 73 4.41 19.66 -22.31
N ALA A 74 4.49 18.40 -22.73
CA ALA A 74 3.89 17.28 -22.00
C ALA A 74 4.61 16.94 -20.67
N PRO A 75 5.95 16.92 -20.58
CA PRO A 75 6.66 16.51 -19.37
C PRO A 75 6.32 17.36 -18.13
N TRP A 76 6.40 16.74 -16.94
CA TRP A 76 6.21 17.44 -15.67
C TRP A 76 7.28 18.53 -15.44
N GLU A 77 8.48 18.28 -15.94
CA GLU A 77 9.62 19.19 -15.82
C GLU A 77 9.35 20.56 -16.43
N PHE A 78 8.51 20.64 -17.47
CA PHE A 78 8.14 21.90 -18.12
C PHE A 78 7.50 22.90 -17.14
N VAL A 79 6.61 22.44 -16.26
CA VAL A 79 5.91 23.30 -15.30
C VAL A 79 6.56 23.34 -13.91
N SER A 80 7.39 22.36 -13.58
CA SER A 80 8.02 22.28 -12.26
C SER A 80 9.39 22.95 -12.21
N GLN A 81 10.14 22.92 -13.32
CA GLN A 81 11.40 23.65 -13.43
C GLN A 81 11.08 25.08 -13.86
N ASN A 82 10.99 26.00 -12.89
CA ASN A 82 10.73 27.42 -13.13
C ASN A 82 11.97 28.15 -13.70
N ASN A 83 12.56 27.62 -14.76
CA ASN A 83 13.71 28.22 -15.45
C ASN A 83 13.27 29.23 -16.51
N GLU A 84 14.20 30.04 -17.01
CA GLU A 84 13.92 31.09 -18.00
C GLU A 84 13.38 30.52 -19.32
N ALA A 85 13.94 29.39 -19.79
CA ALA A 85 13.54 28.77 -21.04
C ALA A 85 12.08 28.32 -21.04
N ASN A 86 11.63 27.65 -19.98
CA ASN A 86 10.26 27.19 -19.81
C ASN A 86 9.28 28.36 -19.68
N ARG A 87 9.66 29.44 -18.97
CA ARG A 87 8.85 30.66 -18.87
C ARG A 87 8.65 31.33 -20.23
N LYS A 88 9.71 31.42 -21.04
CA LYS A 88 9.63 31.96 -22.41
C LYS A 88 8.70 31.12 -23.28
N VAL A 89 8.85 29.80 -23.27
CA VAL A 89 7.96 28.90 -24.02
C VAL A 89 6.51 29.05 -23.54
N LEU A 90 6.26 29.11 -22.23
CA LEU A 90 4.91 29.29 -21.70
C LEU A 90 4.28 30.61 -22.16
N GLU A 91 5.04 31.71 -22.23
CA GLU A 91 4.54 32.98 -22.74
C GLU A 91 4.23 32.92 -24.24
N GLU A 92 5.06 32.23 -25.04
CA GLU A 92 4.74 31.98 -26.45
C GLU A 92 3.42 31.20 -26.62
N LEU A 93 3.15 30.20 -25.77
CA LEU A 93 1.87 29.47 -25.82
C LEU A 93 0.69 30.39 -25.49
N ARG A 94 0.85 31.26 -24.49
CA ARG A 94 -0.17 32.24 -24.10
C ARG A 94 -0.44 33.25 -25.20
N GLU A 95 0.59 33.73 -25.89
CA GLU A 95 0.45 34.61 -27.05
C GLU A 95 -0.29 33.93 -28.19
N LEU A 96 0.07 32.68 -28.53
CA LEU A 96 -0.63 31.90 -29.55
C LEU A 96 -2.13 31.74 -29.21
N ILE A 97 -2.44 31.43 -27.95
CA ILE A 97 -3.82 31.34 -27.48
C ILE A 97 -4.51 32.70 -27.57
N ARG A 98 -3.94 33.78 -27.03
CA ARG A 98 -4.56 35.12 -27.09
C ARG A 98 -4.84 35.56 -28.53
N ASN A 99 -3.89 35.34 -29.45
CA ASN A 99 -4.05 35.70 -30.86
C ASN A 99 -5.19 34.91 -31.52
N ALA A 100 -5.35 33.62 -31.18
CA ALA A 100 -6.45 32.80 -31.66
C ALA A 100 -7.83 33.20 -31.10
N HIS A 101 -7.86 34.01 -30.03
CA HIS A 101 -9.07 34.41 -29.31
C HIS A 101 -9.22 35.95 -29.25
N GLY A 102 -8.82 36.65 -30.33
CA GLY A 102 -9.07 38.09 -30.50
C GLY A 102 -8.29 38.98 -29.53
N GLY A 103 -7.10 38.54 -29.14
CA GLY A 103 -6.20 39.26 -28.21
C GLY A 103 -6.60 39.15 -26.74
N ARG A 104 -7.60 38.33 -26.39
CA ARG A 104 -8.11 38.19 -25.03
C ARG A 104 -7.85 36.79 -24.45
N PRO A 105 -7.69 36.66 -23.12
CA PRO A 105 -7.72 35.35 -22.46
C PRO A 105 -9.05 34.64 -22.74
N PRO A 106 -9.04 33.40 -23.29
CA PRO A 106 -10.27 32.63 -23.42
C PRO A 106 -10.80 32.21 -22.05
N LYS A 107 -12.12 32.11 -21.94
CA LYS A 107 -12.79 31.58 -20.75
C LYS A 107 -12.86 30.07 -20.83
N VAL A 108 -12.38 29.39 -19.79
CA VAL A 108 -12.43 27.92 -19.68
C VAL A 108 -13.23 27.55 -18.44
N LEU A 109 -14.27 26.76 -18.64
CA LEU A 109 -15.09 26.21 -17.56
C LEU A 109 -14.86 24.71 -17.46
N ASP A 110 -14.41 24.25 -16.29
CA ASP A 110 -14.45 22.84 -15.90
C ASP A 110 -15.57 22.65 -14.85
N PRO A 111 -16.75 22.13 -15.25
CA PRO A 111 -17.87 21.95 -14.34
C PRO A 111 -17.73 20.74 -13.39
N PHE A 112 -16.70 19.90 -13.59
CA PHE A 112 -16.44 18.69 -12.81
C PHE A 112 -14.96 18.57 -12.46
N ALA A 113 -14.42 19.65 -11.89
CA ALA A 113 -12.99 19.86 -11.80
C ALA A 113 -12.28 18.90 -10.82
N GLY A 114 -13.00 18.38 -9.82
CA GLY A 114 -12.49 17.41 -8.86
C GLY A 114 -11.14 17.81 -8.26
N GLY A 115 -10.09 17.06 -8.63
CA GLY A 115 -8.73 17.28 -8.16
C GLY A 115 -7.99 18.48 -8.78
N GLY A 116 -8.62 19.26 -9.68
CA GLY A 116 -8.13 20.55 -10.17
C GLY A 116 -7.11 20.52 -11.32
N ALA A 117 -6.92 19.38 -11.99
CA ALA A 117 -5.87 19.21 -12.99
C ALA A 117 -6.07 20.08 -14.25
N ILE A 118 -7.23 19.97 -14.88
CA ILE A 118 -7.60 20.75 -16.08
C ILE A 118 -7.60 22.25 -15.81
N PRO A 119 -8.30 22.76 -14.78
CA PRO A 119 -8.32 24.19 -14.54
C PRO A 119 -6.94 24.74 -14.15
N LEU A 120 -6.10 23.98 -13.43
CA LEU A 120 -4.74 24.42 -13.13
C LEU A 120 -3.92 24.62 -14.41
N GLU A 121 -3.99 23.70 -15.35
CA GLU A 121 -3.23 23.80 -16.59
C GLU A 121 -3.81 24.86 -17.54
N ALA A 122 -5.13 25.01 -17.60
CA ALA A 122 -5.77 26.12 -18.33
C ALA A 122 -5.32 27.49 -17.79
N LEU A 123 -5.26 27.63 -16.47
CA LEU A 123 -4.78 28.83 -15.78
C LEU A 123 -3.30 29.11 -16.08
N ARG A 124 -2.45 28.07 -16.11
CA ARG A 124 -1.03 28.18 -16.51
C ARG A 124 -0.89 28.67 -17.96
N LEU A 125 -1.74 28.17 -18.86
CA LEU A 125 -1.84 28.58 -20.27
C LEU A 125 -2.44 29.98 -20.46
N GLY A 126 -2.75 30.71 -19.39
CA GLY A 126 -3.21 32.10 -19.43
C GLY A 126 -4.71 32.25 -19.71
N CYS A 127 -5.51 31.20 -19.48
CA CYS A 127 -6.96 31.26 -19.62
C CYS A 127 -7.62 31.87 -18.39
N GLU A 128 -8.73 32.57 -18.60
CA GLU A 128 -9.66 32.95 -17.54
C GLU A 128 -10.45 31.70 -17.12
N THR A 129 -10.03 31.09 -16.00
CA THR A 129 -10.44 29.72 -15.67
C THR A 129 -11.48 29.69 -14.54
N TYR A 130 -12.55 28.93 -14.77
CA TYR A 130 -13.64 28.67 -13.85
C TYR A 130 -13.68 27.17 -13.55
N ALA A 131 -13.70 26.82 -12.26
CA ALA A 131 -13.75 25.44 -11.81
C ALA A 131 -14.93 25.27 -10.85
N LEU A 132 -15.79 24.28 -11.11
CA LEU A 132 -16.90 23.93 -10.24
C LEU A 132 -16.81 22.44 -9.86
N ASP A 133 -17.34 22.14 -8.67
CA ASP A 133 -17.57 20.77 -8.22
C ASP A 133 -18.66 20.79 -7.15
N TYR A 134 -19.44 19.72 -7.07
CA TYR A 134 -20.46 19.54 -6.03
C TYR A 134 -19.83 19.08 -4.71
N SER A 135 -18.73 18.33 -4.76
CA SER A 135 -18.09 17.78 -3.58
C SER A 135 -17.41 18.90 -2.76
N PRO A 136 -17.75 19.06 -1.47
CA PRO A 136 -17.08 20.07 -0.62
C PRO A 136 -15.59 19.80 -0.48
N VAL A 137 -15.16 18.54 -0.56
CA VAL A 137 -13.74 18.16 -0.56
C VAL A 137 -13.05 18.64 -1.84
N ALA A 138 -13.69 18.46 -3.00
CA ALA A 138 -13.16 18.98 -4.27
C ALA A 138 -13.06 20.51 -4.24
N VAL A 139 -14.10 21.20 -3.77
CA VAL A 139 -14.09 22.67 -3.66
C VAL A 139 -12.92 23.16 -2.81
N LEU A 140 -12.64 22.51 -1.67
CA LEU A 140 -11.47 22.85 -0.86
C LEU A 140 -10.14 22.60 -1.60
N ILE A 141 -10.02 21.48 -2.30
CA ILE A 141 -8.83 21.18 -3.12
C ILE A 141 -8.64 22.25 -4.20
N LEU A 142 -9.71 22.63 -4.90
CA LEU A 142 -9.67 23.66 -5.94
C LEU A 142 -9.23 25.00 -5.37
N LYS A 143 -9.73 25.40 -4.19
CA LYS A 143 -9.26 26.61 -3.50
C LYS A 143 -7.76 26.54 -3.18
N CYS A 144 -7.29 25.42 -2.65
CA CYS A 144 -5.88 25.21 -2.33
C CYS A 144 -4.96 25.16 -3.56
N VAL A 145 -5.46 24.69 -4.71
CA VAL A 145 -4.68 24.53 -5.94
C VAL A 145 -4.70 25.78 -6.82
N LEU A 146 -5.84 26.47 -6.91
CA LEU A 146 -6.07 27.55 -7.88
C LEU A 146 -6.09 28.94 -7.24
N GLU A 147 -6.77 29.10 -6.09
CA GLU A 147 -7.08 30.41 -5.51
C GLU A 147 -6.03 30.85 -4.48
N TYR A 148 -5.80 30.03 -3.46
CA TYR A 148 -4.96 30.40 -2.31
C TYR A 148 -3.49 30.67 -2.68
N PRO A 149 -2.83 29.88 -3.55
CA PRO A 149 -1.46 30.17 -3.94
C PRO A 149 -1.32 31.52 -4.66
N GLN A 150 -2.32 31.91 -5.45
CA GLN A 150 -2.31 33.21 -6.14
C GLN A 150 -2.62 34.36 -5.19
N ARG A 151 -3.60 34.16 -4.31
CA ARG A 151 -4.06 35.20 -3.38
C ARG A 151 -3.04 35.53 -2.29
N TYR A 152 -2.37 34.51 -1.75
CA TYR A 152 -1.54 34.64 -0.55
C TYR A 152 -0.05 34.41 -0.82
N GLY A 153 0.33 33.85 -1.96
CA GLY A 153 1.73 33.71 -2.38
C GLY A 153 2.64 33.09 -1.31
N LYS A 154 3.73 33.80 -0.97
CA LYS A 154 4.74 33.33 -0.01
C LYS A 154 4.23 33.27 1.43
N GLU A 155 3.30 34.14 1.82
CA GLU A 155 2.74 34.17 3.17
C GLU A 155 2.02 32.85 3.50
N LEU A 156 1.32 32.26 2.51
CA LEU A 156 0.71 30.94 2.66
C LEU A 156 1.75 29.86 2.93
N LEU A 157 2.89 29.90 2.23
CA LEU A 157 3.96 28.93 2.42
C LEU A 157 4.52 29.02 3.85
N GLU A 158 4.74 30.23 4.34
CA GLU A 158 5.22 30.49 5.70
C GLU A 158 4.18 30.06 6.75
N ALA A 159 2.91 30.37 6.53
CA ALA A 159 1.82 29.96 7.40
C ALA A 159 1.68 28.44 7.46
N VAL A 160 1.69 27.74 6.31
CA VAL A 160 1.63 26.28 6.26
C VAL A 160 2.81 25.65 7.00
N ARG A 161 4.02 26.19 6.86
CA ARG A 161 5.20 25.72 7.61
C ARG A 161 5.03 25.93 9.11
N LYS A 162 4.61 27.13 9.53
CA LYS A 162 4.41 27.48 10.94
C LYS A 162 3.38 26.57 11.60
N TRP A 163 2.19 26.45 11.00
CA TRP A 163 1.10 25.65 11.57
C TRP A 163 1.41 24.15 11.47
N GLY A 164 2.05 23.70 10.40
CA GLY A 164 2.51 22.32 10.29
C GLY A 164 3.52 21.95 11.39
N GLN A 165 4.47 22.85 11.68
CA GLN A 165 5.43 22.67 12.78
C GLN A 165 4.72 22.66 14.14
N TRP A 166 3.78 23.57 14.36
CA TRP A 166 3.00 23.61 15.60
C TRP A 166 2.20 22.32 15.80
N VAL A 167 1.47 21.83 14.79
CA VAL A 167 0.74 20.55 14.87
C VAL A 167 1.69 19.39 15.18
N LEU A 168 2.87 19.35 14.55
CA LEU A 168 3.87 18.32 14.81
C LEU A 168 4.37 18.35 16.26
N GLU A 169 4.62 19.54 16.80
CA GLU A 169 5.09 19.73 18.17
C GLU A 169 4.01 19.35 19.20
N GLU A 170 2.77 19.77 19.00
CA GLU A 170 1.65 19.40 19.88
C GLU A 170 1.37 17.90 19.82
N ALA A 171 1.34 17.31 18.63
CA ALA A 171 1.21 15.86 18.48
C ALA A 171 2.36 15.12 19.16
N ARG A 172 3.59 15.62 19.07
CA ARG A 172 4.75 15.01 19.76
C ARG A 172 4.60 15.09 21.28
N LYS A 173 4.20 16.24 21.83
CA LYS A 173 3.98 16.40 23.28
C LYS A 173 2.95 15.39 23.81
N GLU A 174 1.85 15.24 23.09
CA GLU A 174 0.76 14.36 23.50
C GLU A 174 1.12 12.86 23.34
N LEU A 175 1.73 12.50 22.20
CA LEU A 175 1.87 11.10 21.80
C LEU A 175 3.22 10.48 22.17
N ALA A 176 4.26 11.25 22.53
CA ALA A 176 5.61 10.72 22.76
C ALA A 176 5.67 9.60 23.82
N GLN A 177 4.81 9.66 24.84
CA GLN A 177 4.72 8.63 25.88
C GLN A 177 4.35 7.24 25.32
N PHE A 178 3.67 7.18 24.17
CA PHE A 178 3.26 5.94 23.51
C PHE A 178 4.29 5.44 22.48
N TYR A 179 5.44 6.11 22.37
CA TYR A 179 6.55 5.70 21.50
C TYR A 179 7.89 5.85 22.25
N PRO A 180 8.06 5.14 23.38
CA PRO A 180 9.26 5.28 24.19
C PRO A 180 10.50 4.78 23.42
N PRO A 181 11.65 5.47 23.52
CA PRO A 181 12.88 4.99 22.91
C PRO A 181 13.37 3.71 23.58
N ASP A 182 13.90 2.79 22.78
CA ASP A 182 14.61 1.61 23.24
C ASP A 182 15.96 2.00 23.88
N LYS A 183 16.58 1.07 24.62
CA LYS A 183 17.85 1.30 25.34
C LYS A 183 19.00 1.75 24.44
N ASP A 184 18.99 1.38 23.16
CA ASP A 184 19.99 1.74 22.16
C ASP A 184 19.65 3.06 21.42
N GLY A 185 18.59 3.76 21.84
CA GLY A 185 18.12 5.01 21.25
C GLY A 185 17.23 4.84 20.02
N ALA A 186 16.82 3.62 19.67
CA ALA A 186 15.84 3.40 18.61
C ALA A 186 14.44 3.88 19.04
N ILE A 187 13.69 4.53 18.16
CA ILE A 187 12.34 5.01 18.44
C ILE A 187 11.33 4.17 17.64
N PRO A 188 10.36 3.50 18.30
CA PRO A 188 9.23 2.90 17.63
C PRO A 188 8.44 3.94 16.82
N VAL A 189 8.19 3.67 15.55
CA VAL A 189 7.41 4.55 14.65
C VAL A 189 6.24 3.83 14.00
N GLY A 190 6.07 2.54 14.28
CA GLY A 190 4.95 1.75 13.79
C GLY A 190 5.02 0.29 14.22
N TYR A 191 3.88 -0.38 14.17
CA TYR A 191 3.74 -1.78 14.56
C TYR A 191 3.18 -2.58 13.39
N ILE A 192 3.72 -3.77 13.17
CA ILE A 192 3.28 -4.70 12.14
C ILE A 192 2.46 -5.78 12.83
N TRP A 193 1.18 -5.86 12.46
CA TRP A 193 0.21 -6.82 12.97
C TRP A 193 -0.14 -7.84 11.90
N ALA A 194 -0.29 -9.09 12.33
CA ALA A 194 -0.91 -10.14 11.53
C ALA A 194 -2.27 -10.47 12.12
N ARG A 195 -3.31 -10.60 11.28
CA ARG A 195 -4.53 -11.29 11.69
C ARG A 195 -4.19 -12.76 11.93
N THR A 196 -4.87 -13.41 12.86
CA THR A 196 -4.61 -14.82 13.16
C THR A 196 -5.89 -15.64 13.08
N ILE A 197 -5.78 -16.93 12.76
CA ILE A 197 -6.88 -17.89 12.88
C ILE A 197 -6.36 -19.19 13.51
N PRO A 198 -7.20 -19.95 14.23
CA PRO A 198 -6.81 -21.26 14.71
C PRO A 198 -6.75 -22.26 13.55
N CYS A 199 -5.72 -23.11 13.57
CA CYS A 199 -5.63 -24.25 12.66
C CYS A 199 -6.84 -25.17 12.85
N GLN A 200 -7.49 -25.55 11.74
CA GLN A 200 -8.66 -26.43 11.77
C GLN A 200 -8.30 -27.92 11.90
N ASN A 201 -7.01 -28.28 11.85
CA ASN A 201 -6.56 -29.63 12.16
C ASN A 201 -6.64 -29.84 13.69
N PRO A 202 -7.50 -30.76 14.20
CA PRO A 202 -7.69 -30.97 15.64
C PRO A 202 -6.40 -31.38 16.38
N ALA A 203 -5.48 -32.08 15.70
CA ALA A 203 -4.19 -32.48 16.27
C ALA A 203 -3.17 -31.32 16.32
N CYS A 204 -3.46 -30.19 15.66
CA CYS A 204 -2.57 -29.03 15.62
C CYS A 204 -3.16 -27.87 16.42
N GLY A 205 -4.29 -27.30 16.01
CA GLY A 205 -4.92 -26.17 16.68
C GLY A 205 -4.06 -24.90 16.82
N ALA A 206 -2.91 -24.83 16.14
CA ALA A 206 -1.97 -23.72 16.25
C ALA A 206 -2.59 -22.39 15.79
N GLU A 207 -2.19 -21.29 16.42
CA GLU A 207 -2.50 -19.96 15.91
C GLU A 207 -1.69 -19.70 14.62
N ILE A 208 -2.37 -19.45 13.51
CA ILE A 208 -1.75 -19.19 12.20
C ILE A 208 -1.79 -17.67 11.92
N PRO A 209 -0.63 -16.99 11.89
CA PRO A 209 -0.54 -15.61 11.40
C PRO A 209 -0.83 -15.56 9.91
N LEU A 210 -1.80 -14.73 9.50
CA LEU A 210 -2.22 -14.56 8.13
C LEU A 210 -1.38 -13.49 7.43
N MET A 211 -0.47 -13.93 6.57
CA MET A 211 0.44 -13.05 5.84
C MET A 211 0.46 -13.49 4.38
N ARG A 212 0.26 -12.56 3.45
CA ARG A 212 0.41 -12.84 2.01
C ARG A 212 1.87 -13.04 1.61
N GLN A 213 2.76 -12.33 2.30
CA GLN A 213 4.19 -12.24 2.07
C GLN A 213 4.85 -11.79 3.38
N THR A 214 6.13 -12.08 3.55
CA THR A 214 6.87 -11.81 4.80
C THR A 214 8.02 -10.82 4.62
N TRP A 215 8.11 -10.08 3.49
CA TRP A 215 9.03 -8.95 3.38
C TRP A 215 8.65 -7.83 4.33
N LEU A 216 9.63 -7.41 5.13
CA LEU A 216 9.62 -6.14 5.86
C LEU A 216 10.17 -5.00 5.00
N ALA A 217 11.21 -5.30 4.21
CA ALA A 217 11.79 -4.39 3.22
C ALA A 217 12.29 -5.18 2.00
N LYS A 218 11.89 -4.73 0.79
CA LYS A 218 12.25 -5.36 -0.49
C LYS A 218 12.92 -4.38 -1.45
N LYS A 219 13.90 -3.60 -0.98
CA LYS A 219 14.70 -2.70 -1.83
C LYS A 219 15.93 -3.45 -2.36
N ALA A 220 16.40 -3.08 -3.56
CA ALA A 220 17.56 -3.72 -4.18
C ALA A 220 18.80 -3.76 -3.26
N ASN A 221 19.04 -2.67 -2.53
CA ASN A 221 20.16 -2.52 -1.59
C ASN A 221 19.83 -2.86 -0.14
N ARG A 222 18.57 -3.21 0.18
CA ARG A 222 18.13 -3.51 1.55
C ARG A 222 16.95 -4.47 1.54
N ARG A 223 17.24 -5.72 1.88
CA ARG A 223 16.29 -6.84 1.93
C ARG A 223 16.19 -7.35 3.36
N ILE A 224 14.98 -7.32 3.92
CA ILE A 224 14.68 -7.73 5.30
C ILE A 224 13.37 -8.52 5.26
N ALA A 225 13.35 -9.72 5.84
CA ALA A 225 12.18 -10.59 5.86
C ALA A 225 11.92 -11.19 7.25
N LEU A 226 10.67 -11.58 7.49
CA LEU A 226 10.24 -12.34 8.66
C LEU A 226 10.24 -13.83 8.33
N ARG A 227 11.12 -14.59 8.96
CA ARG A 227 11.08 -16.05 8.94
C ARG A 227 10.03 -16.51 9.95
N MET A 228 9.12 -17.38 9.52
CA MET A 228 8.22 -18.08 10.45
C MET A 228 8.90 -19.33 10.97
N ILE A 229 8.89 -19.54 12.29
CA ILE A 229 9.51 -20.68 12.96
C ILE A 229 8.41 -21.50 13.64
N PRO A 230 7.98 -22.63 13.05
CA PRO A 230 7.05 -23.53 13.70
C PRO A 230 7.65 -24.10 14.99
N ARG A 231 6.91 -24.04 16.09
CA ARG A 231 7.28 -24.62 17.38
C ARG A 231 6.26 -25.67 17.78
N LYS A 232 6.75 -26.75 18.38
CA LYS A 232 5.94 -27.80 19.02
C LYS A 232 6.35 -27.87 20.50
N PRO A 233 5.41 -28.14 21.42
CA PRO A 233 5.77 -28.43 22.80
C PRO A 233 6.68 -29.67 22.84
N SER A 234 7.84 -29.56 23.48
CA SER A 234 8.72 -30.70 23.74
C SER A 234 8.31 -31.35 25.05
N PHE A 235 7.87 -32.60 25.02
CA PHE A 235 7.74 -33.42 26.22
C PHE A 235 9.06 -34.16 26.45
N PRO A 236 9.58 -34.25 27.69
CA PRO A 236 10.62 -35.22 27.99
C PRO A 236 10.07 -36.60 27.68
N SER A 237 10.76 -37.35 26.83
CA SER A 237 10.43 -38.75 26.55
C SER A 237 10.37 -39.54 27.85
N PRO A 238 9.30 -40.30 28.15
CA PRO A 238 9.35 -41.25 29.26
C PRO A 238 10.47 -42.24 28.97
N SER A 239 11.40 -42.40 29.91
CA SER A 239 12.41 -43.45 29.88
C SER A 239 11.70 -44.79 29.87
N VAL A 240 11.56 -45.42 28.69
CA VAL A 240 11.10 -46.80 28.59
C VAL A 240 12.23 -47.67 29.13
N PRO A 241 12.05 -48.44 30.22
CA PRO A 241 13.04 -49.41 30.62
C PRO A 241 13.12 -50.49 29.53
N SER A 242 14.33 -50.80 29.06
CA SER A 242 14.55 -51.90 28.11
C SER A 242 13.92 -53.19 28.64
N PRO A 243 13.17 -53.95 27.81
CA PRO A 243 12.69 -55.25 28.22
C PRO A 243 13.87 -56.23 28.27
N LEU A 244 14.10 -56.83 29.44
CA LEU A 244 14.90 -58.04 29.57
C LEU A 244 14.12 -59.20 28.94
N TRP A 245 14.45 -59.57 27.69
CA TRP A 245 14.07 -60.86 27.14
C TRP A 245 15.33 -61.62 26.75
N GLY A 246 15.52 -62.75 27.43
CA GLY A 246 16.63 -63.67 27.23
C GLY A 246 16.59 -64.35 25.88
N GLU A 247 17.75 -64.84 25.49
CA GLU A 247 18.03 -65.57 24.26
C GLU A 247 17.13 -66.81 24.15
N GLY A 248 16.36 -66.90 23.06
CA GLY A 248 15.55 -68.05 22.70
C GLY A 248 15.46 -68.16 21.18
N GLN A 249 16.05 -69.22 20.65
CA GLN A 249 16.12 -69.56 19.23
C GLN A 249 14.73 -69.84 18.64
N ALA A 250 14.48 -69.39 17.41
CA ALA A 250 13.46 -69.99 16.54
C ALA A 250 13.83 -69.78 15.06
N GLU A 251 13.76 -70.89 14.32
CA GLU A 251 14.14 -71.06 12.92
C GLU A 251 13.08 -70.51 11.93
N GLY A 252 13.59 -70.06 10.78
CA GLY A 252 13.03 -70.05 9.41
C GLY A 252 11.52 -69.93 9.14
N SER A 253 11.14 -68.90 8.36
CA SER A 253 10.45 -69.06 7.06
C SER A 253 10.31 -67.70 6.33
N PRO A 254 10.60 -67.58 5.02
CA PRO A 254 10.45 -66.35 4.26
C PRO A 254 9.11 -66.28 3.53
N PHE A 255 8.33 -65.22 3.75
CA PHE A 255 7.13 -64.94 2.95
C PHE A 255 7.38 -63.74 2.02
N LEU A 256 7.44 -64.06 0.72
CA LEU A 256 7.50 -63.15 -0.42
C LEU A 256 6.16 -62.42 -0.60
N LEU A 257 6.22 -61.13 -0.96
CA LEU A 257 5.11 -60.41 -1.60
C LEU A 257 5.51 -59.98 -3.03
N PRO A 258 4.60 -60.05 -4.01
CA PRO A 258 4.95 -59.95 -5.43
C PRO A 258 4.97 -58.50 -5.94
N ARG A 259 5.87 -58.26 -6.91
CA ARG A 259 5.85 -57.08 -7.79
C ARG A 259 4.72 -57.24 -8.81
N GLY A 260 3.91 -56.20 -8.97
CA GLY A 260 2.98 -56.03 -10.07
C GLY A 260 3.21 -54.66 -10.72
N GLU A 261 3.73 -54.69 -11.95
CA GLU A 261 3.80 -53.55 -12.86
C GLU A 261 2.41 -53.22 -13.41
N GLY A 262 2.16 -51.93 -13.67
CA GLY A 262 0.92 -51.48 -14.31
C GLY A 262 1.00 -49.99 -14.67
N GLN A 263 1.51 -49.69 -15.85
CA GLN A 263 1.34 -48.41 -16.54
C GLN A 263 -0.12 -48.27 -17.01
N VAL A 264 -0.73 -47.12 -16.78
CA VAL A 264 -1.87 -46.64 -17.60
C VAL A 264 -1.74 -45.12 -17.78
N GLU A 265 -1.53 -44.71 -19.04
CA GLU A 265 -1.62 -43.32 -19.50
C GLU A 265 -3.07 -42.92 -19.76
N GLY A 266 -3.41 -41.64 -19.55
CA GLY A 266 -4.69 -41.03 -19.91
C GLY A 266 -4.64 -39.48 -19.85
N PRO A 267 -5.47 -38.76 -20.63
CA PRO A 267 -5.03 -37.72 -21.57
C PRO A 267 -5.09 -36.26 -21.06
N PRO A 268 -4.52 -35.27 -21.80
CA PRO A 268 -4.43 -33.87 -21.37
C PRO A 268 -5.48 -32.98 -22.06
N PHE A 269 -6.29 -32.19 -21.34
CA PHE A 269 -7.03 -31.02 -21.89
C PHE A 269 -7.63 -30.17 -20.74
N PRO A 270 -8.09 -28.92 -20.96
CA PRO A 270 -7.38 -27.75 -21.48
C PRO A 270 -7.47 -26.53 -20.52
N VAL A 271 -6.66 -25.51 -20.80
CA VAL A 271 -6.73 -24.18 -20.16
C VAL A 271 -7.79 -23.33 -20.86
N PRO A 272 -8.74 -22.67 -20.14
CA PRO A 272 -9.49 -21.56 -20.72
C PRO A 272 -8.83 -20.23 -20.36
N ARG A 273 -8.47 -19.45 -21.40
CA ARG A 273 -8.43 -17.99 -21.33
C ARG A 273 -9.86 -17.47 -21.42
N GLY A 274 -10.20 -16.52 -20.56
CA GLY A 274 -11.42 -15.72 -20.67
C GLY A 274 -11.17 -14.33 -20.10
N GLU A 275 -11.08 -13.34 -20.99
CA GLU A 275 -11.27 -11.93 -20.66
C GLU A 275 -12.76 -11.70 -20.34
N GLY A 276 -13.05 -10.91 -19.31
CA GLY A 276 -14.40 -10.56 -18.94
C GLY A 276 -14.41 -9.46 -17.89
N GLN A 277 -14.72 -8.24 -18.35
CA GLN A 277 -15.03 -7.08 -17.54
C GLN A 277 -16.28 -7.36 -16.70
N GLY A 278 -16.29 -6.92 -15.45
CA GLY A 278 -17.45 -7.04 -14.57
C GLY A 278 -17.26 -6.16 -13.34
N GLU A 279 -18.01 -5.08 -13.30
CA GLU A 279 -18.05 -4.04 -12.29
C GLU A 279 -18.30 -4.62 -10.88
N SER A 280 -17.62 -4.05 -9.88
CA SER A 280 -17.83 -4.37 -8.46
C SER A 280 -19.21 -3.87 -8.00
N PRO A 281 -20.15 -4.74 -7.58
CA PRO A 281 -21.37 -4.31 -6.93
C PRO A 281 -21.16 -4.47 -5.42
N PHE A 282 -20.52 -3.50 -4.77
CA PHE A 282 -20.44 -3.48 -3.30
C PHE A 282 -20.81 -2.10 -2.75
N PRO A 283 -21.92 -1.98 -2.00
CA PRO A 283 -22.15 -0.83 -1.16
C PRO A 283 -21.12 -0.82 -0.01
N SER A 284 -20.69 0.37 0.38
CA SER A 284 -19.75 0.60 1.48
C SER A 284 -20.27 -0.06 2.77
N PRO A 285 -19.46 -0.82 3.52
CA PRO A 285 -19.89 -1.33 4.80
C PRO A 285 -19.99 -0.16 5.78
N HIS A 286 -21.21 0.10 6.27
CA HIS A 286 -21.42 0.85 7.49
C HIS A 286 -20.56 0.24 8.59
N TRP A 287 -19.69 1.05 9.19
CA TRP A 287 -18.95 0.69 10.40
C TRP A 287 -19.94 0.64 11.57
N GLY A 288 -20.71 -0.45 11.64
CA GLY A 288 -21.50 -0.80 12.81
C GLY A 288 -20.55 -1.15 13.94
N GLU A 289 -20.79 -0.54 15.11
CA GLU A 289 -20.12 -0.85 16.37
C GLU A 289 -20.23 -2.36 16.64
N VAL A 290 -19.14 -3.09 16.43
CA VAL A 290 -19.00 -4.44 16.97
C VAL A 290 -18.67 -4.26 18.45
N LYS A 291 -19.69 -4.35 19.30
CA LYS A 291 -19.51 -4.63 20.73
C LYS A 291 -18.99 -6.05 20.88
N GLY A 292 -17.71 -6.23 20.62
CA GLY A 292 -16.96 -7.42 20.99
C GLY A 292 -16.26 -7.12 22.30
N GLU A 293 -16.69 -7.79 23.36
CA GLU A 293 -15.89 -7.92 24.58
C GLU A 293 -14.49 -8.38 24.15
N GLY A 294 -13.47 -7.55 24.44
CA GLY A 294 -12.10 -7.83 24.03
C GLY A 294 -11.66 -9.19 24.56
N PRO A 295 -10.86 -9.97 23.81
CA PRO A 295 -10.34 -11.21 24.34
C PRO A 295 -9.49 -10.90 25.57
N SER A 296 -10.03 -11.27 26.74
CA SER A 296 -9.32 -11.38 28.01
C SER A 296 -8.14 -12.32 27.81
N ASP A 297 -6.97 -11.85 28.23
CA ASP A 297 -5.75 -12.61 28.47
C ASP A 297 -5.15 -13.35 27.25
N PHE A 298 -4.28 -12.63 26.52
CA PHE A 298 -3.31 -13.25 25.63
C PHE A 298 -2.14 -13.81 26.44
N PRO A 299 -1.68 -15.05 26.15
CA PRO A 299 -0.43 -15.51 26.69
C PRO A 299 0.73 -14.66 26.13
N SER A 300 1.65 -14.33 27.03
CA SER A 300 2.96 -13.73 26.76
C SER A 300 3.64 -14.39 25.54
N PRO A 301 4.57 -13.74 24.81
CA PRO A 301 5.40 -14.44 23.83
C PRO A 301 5.99 -15.66 24.51
N HIS A 302 5.50 -16.85 24.14
CA HIS A 302 5.86 -18.11 24.77
C HIS A 302 7.34 -18.39 24.50
N ARG A 303 8.23 -17.83 25.33
CA ARG A 303 9.53 -18.47 25.58
C ARG A 303 9.15 -19.75 26.30
N GLY A 304 9.34 -20.89 25.65
CA GLY A 304 8.78 -22.20 26.00
C GLY A 304 9.25 -22.80 27.33
N GLU A 305 9.32 -22.02 28.40
CA GLU A 305 9.59 -22.46 29.76
C GLU A 305 8.25 -22.67 30.48
N GLY A 306 7.94 -23.91 30.86
CA GLY A 306 6.79 -24.23 31.71
C GLY A 306 5.46 -24.53 31.01
N LEU A 307 5.46 -24.92 29.73
CA LEU A 307 4.24 -25.38 29.06
C LEU A 307 3.85 -26.78 29.58
N GLY A 308 2.76 -26.85 30.35
CA GLY A 308 2.21 -28.11 30.88
C GLY A 308 1.61 -29.03 29.80
N GLU A 309 1.19 -30.22 30.21
CA GLU A 309 0.47 -31.17 29.35
C GLU A 309 -0.77 -30.50 28.71
N GLY A 310 -0.85 -30.54 27.37
CA GLY A 310 -1.94 -29.92 26.59
C GLY A 310 -1.59 -28.63 25.83
N ALA A 311 -0.33 -28.16 25.87
CA ALA A 311 0.08 -26.99 25.09
C ALA A 311 -0.07 -27.21 23.57
N LYS A 312 -0.64 -26.22 22.87
CA LYS A 312 -0.76 -26.26 21.40
C LYS A 312 0.55 -25.80 20.74
N PRO A 313 0.93 -26.36 19.58
CA PRO A 313 1.97 -25.79 18.72
C PRO A 313 1.70 -24.32 18.37
N TRP A 314 2.77 -23.56 18.09
CA TRP A 314 2.67 -22.14 17.74
C TRP A 314 3.70 -21.75 16.67
N VAL A 315 3.60 -20.51 16.20
CA VAL A 315 4.52 -19.94 15.21
C VAL A 315 5.30 -18.80 15.86
N ASP A 316 6.61 -18.92 15.88
CA ASP A 316 7.53 -17.82 16.23
C ASP A 316 8.01 -17.11 14.98
N PHE A 317 8.74 -16.01 15.19
CA PHE A 317 9.32 -15.22 14.13
C PHE A 317 10.79 -14.94 14.38
N GLU A 318 11.54 -14.77 13.30
CA GLU A 318 12.90 -14.25 13.29
C GLU A 318 13.04 -13.23 12.17
N ILE A 319 13.78 -12.14 12.40
CA ILE A 319 14.10 -11.16 11.36
C ILE A 319 15.42 -11.56 10.73
N VAL A 320 15.40 -11.74 9.40
CA VAL A 320 16.58 -12.08 8.61
C VAL A 320 16.86 -11.00 7.56
N GLU A 321 18.14 -10.75 7.29
CA GLU A 321 18.57 -9.68 6.38
C GLU A 321 19.52 -10.18 5.28
N GLY A 322 19.41 -9.59 4.09
CA GLY A 322 20.37 -9.73 3.01
C GLY A 322 20.58 -11.19 2.58
N LYS A 323 21.83 -11.65 2.66
CA LYS A 323 22.24 -13.00 2.23
C LYS A 323 21.79 -14.11 3.19
N ALA A 324 21.33 -13.78 4.40
CA ALA A 324 20.83 -14.76 5.36
C ALA A 324 19.38 -15.22 5.04
N ILE A 325 18.75 -14.63 4.02
CA ILE A 325 17.42 -15.03 3.56
C ILE A 325 17.58 -16.25 2.65
N ASP A 326 17.26 -17.42 3.18
CA ASP A 326 17.36 -18.74 2.54
C ASP A 326 15.98 -19.37 2.22
N PHE A 327 14.91 -18.58 2.33
CA PHE A 327 13.53 -18.95 1.99
C PHE A 327 12.92 -17.89 1.05
N ASP A 328 11.76 -18.17 0.45
CA ASP A 328 11.04 -17.21 -0.38
C ASP A 328 10.04 -16.38 0.46
N PRO A 329 10.29 -15.07 0.70
CA PRO A 329 9.37 -14.24 1.48
C PRO A 329 8.13 -13.79 0.68
N GLU A 330 8.03 -14.09 -0.62
CA GLU A 330 6.76 -13.94 -1.36
C GLU A 330 5.74 -15.03 -0.99
N GLU A 331 6.20 -16.17 -0.45
CA GLU A 331 5.36 -17.26 0.01
C GLU A 331 4.95 -17.06 1.47
N GLY A 332 3.83 -16.38 1.68
CA GLY A 332 3.20 -16.28 2.99
C GLY A 332 2.28 -17.47 3.33
N THR A 333 1.56 -17.36 4.44
CA THR A 333 0.56 -18.34 4.88
C THR A 333 -0.77 -18.24 4.14
N VAL A 334 -1.02 -17.14 3.39
CA VAL A 334 -2.30 -16.89 2.72
C VAL A 334 -2.12 -16.62 1.23
N SER A 335 -2.88 -17.35 0.41
CA SER A 335 -3.03 -17.07 -1.02
C SER A 335 -4.48 -17.27 -1.45
N ARG A 336 -5.07 -16.24 -2.08
CA ARG A 336 -6.48 -16.25 -2.51
C ARG A 336 -7.46 -16.69 -1.41
N ALA A 337 -7.27 -16.15 -0.20
CA ALA A 337 -8.02 -16.51 1.02
C ALA A 337 -7.90 -17.96 1.51
N ARG A 338 -7.09 -18.81 0.86
CA ARG A 338 -6.72 -20.13 1.38
C ARG A 338 -5.52 -19.99 2.30
N VAL A 339 -5.59 -20.62 3.45
CA VAL A 339 -4.57 -20.50 4.51
C VAL A 339 -3.83 -21.82 4.65
N ARG A 340 -2.49 -21.80 4.56
CA ARG A 340 -1.65 -22.96 4.84
C ARG A 340 -1.04 -22.82 6.22
N CYS A 341 -1.23 -23.82 7.07
CA CYS A 341 -0.64 -23.86 8.40
C CYS A 341 0.87 -24.13 8.28
N PRO A 342 1.75 -23.25 8.80
CA PRO A 342 3.19 -23.46 8.76
C PRO A 342 3.65 -24.57 9.72
N VAL A 343 2.81 -24.98 10.69
CA VAL A 343 3.14 -26.02 11.66
C VAL A 343 2.89 -27.42 11.13
N CYS A 344 1.68 -27.69 10.63
CA CYS A 344 1.28 -29.03 10.21
C CYS A 344 1.04 -29.15 8.69
N GLY A 345 1.16 -28.06 7.93
CA GLY A 345 0.95 -28.05 6.48
C GLY A 345 -0.51 -28.11 6.02
N ALA A 346 -1.48 -28.21 6.95
CA ALA A 346 -2.90 -28.28 6.61
C ALA A 346 -3.37 -27.01 5.91
N THR A 347 -4.27 -27.17 4.94
CA THR A 347 -4.87 -26.06 4.20
C THR A 347 -6.30 -25.83 4.69
N ILE A 348 -6.61 -24.58 5.00
CA ILE A 348 -7.95 -24.10 5.32
C ILE A 348 -8.45 -23.38 4.07
N ASP A 349 -9.61 -23.80 3.57
CA ASP A 349 -10.25 -23.20 2.39
C ASP A 349 -10.81 -21.79 2.69
N ASP A 350 -11.21 -21.08 1.63
CA ASP A 350 -11.65 -19.69 1.73
C ASP A 350 -13.01 -19.54 2.43
N ASP A 351 -13.92 -20.51 2.29
CA ASP A 351 -15.22 -20.45 2.96
C ASP A 351 -15.07 -20.68 4.46
N THR A 352 -14.27 -21.66 4.87
CA THR A 352 -13.92 -21.87 6.27
C THR A 352 -13.19 -20.67 6.85
N THR A 353 -12.25 -20.08 6.11
CA THR A 353 -11.54 -18.87 6.54
C THR A 353 -12.52 -17.72 6.78
N ARG A 354 -13.44 -17.44 5.84
CA ARG A 354 -14.48 -16.41 6.01
C ARG A 354 -15.36 -16.67 7.23
N LYS A 355 -15.79 -17.93 7.42
CA LYS A 355 -16.62 -18.34 8.56
C LYS A 355 -15.93 -18.06 9.89
N LEU A 356 -14.63 -18.38 10.01
CA LEU A 356 -13.86 -18.10 11.24
C LEU A 356 -13.80 -16.60 11.57
N PHE A 357 -13.73 -15.72 10.57
CA PHE A 357 -13.81 -14.28 10.78
C PHE A 357 -15.20 -13.83 11.22
N GLN A 358 -16.25 -14.34 10.58
CA GLN A 358 -17.64 -14.00 10.90
C GLN A 358 -18.05 -14.47 12.31
N GLU A 359 -17.55 -15.61 12.74
CA GLU A 359 -17.78 -16.18 14.08
C GLU A 359 -16.89 -15.56 15.17
N GLY A 360 -16.05 -14.58 14.85
CA GLY A 360 -15.15 -13.94 15.83
C GLY A 360 -14.01 -14.83 16.33
N LYS A 361 -13.72 -15.95 15.64
CA LYS A 361 -12.62 -16.86 15.97
C LYS A 361 -11.26 -16.39 15.44
N ALA A 362 -11.23 -15.28 14.71
CA ALA A 362 -10.01 -14.66 14.23
C ALA A 362 -9.43 -13.71 15.29
N GLY A 363 -8.11 -13.76 15.47
CA GLY A 363 -7.36 -12.90 16.38
C GLY A 363 -6.47 -11.90 15.64
N GLN A 364 -5.55 -11.32 16.41
CA GLN A 364 -4.48 -10.48 15.88
C GLN A 364 -3.25 -10.59 16.78
N ARG A 365 -2.07 -10.51 16.17
CA ARG A 365 -0.79 -10.58 16.86
C ARG A 365 0.15 -9.50 16.34
N MET A 366 0.77 -8.76 17.27
CA MET A 366 1.86 -7.85 16.93
C MET A 366 3.12 -8.70 16.67
N VAL A 367 3.70 -8.57 15.49
CA VAL A 367 4.82 -9.40 15.03
C VAL A 367 6.13 -8.64 15.12
N ALA A 368 6.16 -7.42 14.59
CA ALA A 368 7.38 -6.62 14.50
C ALA A 368 7.12 -5.14 14.77
N VAL A 369 8.16 -4.45 15.23
CA VAL A 369 8.17 -3.01 15.47
C VAL A 369 9.06 -2.37 14.43
N VAL A 370 8.56 -1.32 13.80
CA VAL A 370 9.32 -0.47 12.88
C VAL A 370 10.00 0.60 13.70
N LEU A 371 11.32 0.67 13.59
CA LEU A 371 12.18 1.56 14.35
C LEU A 371 12.78 2.64 13.46
N HIS A 372 13.00 3.81 14.06
CA HIS A 372 13.76 4.91 13.50
C HIS A 372 14.88 5.31 14.47
N TYR A 373 16.09 5.53 13.93
CA TYR A 373 17.19 6.11 14.69
C TYR A 373 17.40 7.54 14.21
N PRO A 374 17.40 8.56 15.10
CA PRO A 374 17.64 9.95 14.70
C PRO A 374 18.96 10.16 13.94
N SER A 375 19.98 9.35 14.25
CA SER A 375 21.31 9.42 13.65
C SER A 375 21.51 8.52 12.41
N ARG A 376 20.53 7.68 12.04
CA ARG A 376 20.69 6.72 10.93
C ARG A 376 19.56 6.84 9.91
N ALA A 377 19.93 6.78 8.64
CA ALA A 377 18.95 6.81 7.56
C ALA A 377 18.18 5.47 7.43
N GLY A 378 16.88 5.57 7.16
CA GLY A 378 16.01 4.44 6.87
C GLY A 378 15.23 3.91 8.08
N LYS A 379 14.50 2.82 7.85
CA LYS A 379 13.67 2.12 8.84
C LYS A 379 14.35 0.82 9.24
N PHE A 380 14.30 0.50 10.52
CA PHE A 380 14.86 -0.71 11.11
C PHE A 380 13.74 -1.52 11.74
N TYR A 381 14.02 -2.77 12.11
CA TYR A 381 12.97 -3.68 12.58
C TYR A 381 13.49 -4.53 13.73
N ARG A 382 12.62 -4.76 14.71
CA ARG A 382 12.81 -5.79 15.74
C ARG A 382 11.50 -6.55 15.95
N LEU A 383 11.58 -7.71 16.59
CA LEU A 383 10.37 -8.41 17.01
C LEU A 383 9.65 -7.60 18.09
N ALA A 384 8.31 -7.71 18.08
CA ALA A 384 7.49 -7.14 19.12
C ALA A 384 7.73 -7.83 20.47
N THR A 385 7.65 -7.05 21.54
CA THR A 385 7.84 -7.48 22.92
C THR A 385 6.57 -7.25 23.73
N ALA A 386 6.51 -7.80 24.95
CA ALA A 386 5.42 -7.55 25.88
C ALA A 386 5.28 -6.05 26.20
N GLN A 387 6.41 -5.32 26.29
CA GLN A 387 6.41 -3.88 26.53
C GLN A 387 5.72 -3.09 25.41
N ASP A 388 5.91 -3.49 24.14
CA ASP A 388 5.23 -2.83 23.02
C ASP A 388 3.70 -3.01 23.08
N MET A 389 3.25 -4.18 23.54
CA MET A 389 1.84 -4.46 23.76
C MET A 389 1.25 -3.66 24.92
N GLU A 390 2.00 -3.49 26.01
CA GLU A 390 1.60 -2.65 27.15
C GLU A 390 1.44 -1.19 26.72
N VAL A 391 2.39 -0.67 25.96
CA VAL A 391 2.35 0.69 25.40
C VAL A 391 1.16 0.87 24.47
N PHE A 392 0.90 -0.10 23.58
CA PHE A 392 -0.26 -0.08 22.71
C PHE A 392 -1.58 -0.03 23.50
N ARG A 393 -1.74 -0.87 24.53
CA ARG A 393 -2.93 -0.88 25.40
C ARG A 393 -3.08 0.43 26.18
N ALA A 394 -1.96 1.04 26.60
CA ALA A 394 -1.99 2.36 27.24
C ALA A 394 -2.49 3.44 26.27
N ALA A 395 -2.06 3.40 25.00
CA ALA A 395 -2.52 4.30 23.96
C ALA A 395 -4.03 4.11 23.67
N GLU A 396 -4.51 2.86 23.62
CA GLU A 396 -5.95 2.57 23.46
C GLU A 396 -6.79 3.17 24.59
N ARG A 397 -6.38 3.00 25.86
CA ARG A 397 -7.08 3.59 27.01
C ARG A 397 -7.10 5.12 26.94
N ALA A 398 -5.97 5.74 26.64
CA ALA A 398 -5.88 7.20 26.54
C ALA A 398 -6.75 7.75 25.39
N LEU A 399 -6.82 7.05 24.26
CA LEU A 399 -7.70 7.44 23.15
C LEU A 399 -9.17 7.36 23.55
N GLU A 400 -9.57 6.31 24.26
CA GLU A 400 -10.95 6.14 24.73
C GLU A 400 -11.34 7.24 25.73
N GLU A 401 -10.49 7.53 26.70
CA GLU A 401 -10.70 8.65 27.63
C GLU A 401 -10.82 9.99 26.92
N LYS A 402 -10.03 10.21 25.86
CA LYS A 402 -10.09 11.45 25.07
C LYS A 402 -11.38 11.54 24.27
N ARG A 403 -11.85 10.43 23.69
CA ARG A 403 -13.13 10.38 22.95
C ARG A 403 -14.32 10.70 23.85
N GLN A 404 -14.30 10.25 25.10
CA GLN A 404 -15.38 10.53 26.05
C GLN A 404 -15.43 12.01 26.50
N LYS A 405 -14.32 12.75 26.34
CA LYS A 405 -14.23 14.17 26.70
C LYS A 405 -14.61 15.13 25.57
N LEU A 406 -14.60 14.65 24.32
CA LEU A 406 -14.97 15.42 23.12
C LEU A 406 -16.45 15.26 22.84
#